data_AF-A0A7C0WV83-F1
#
_entry.id   AF-A0A7C0WV83-F1
#
_cell.length_a   1.000
_cell.length_b   1.000
_cell.length_c   1.000
_cell.angle_alpha   90.00
_cell.angle_beta   90.00
_cell.angle_gamma   90.00
#
_symmetry.space_group_name_H-M   'P 1'
#
loop_
_entity.id
_entity.type
_entity.pdbx_description
1 polymer ?
#
loop_
_entity_poly.entity_id
_entity_poly.type
_entity_poly.pdbx_seq_one_letter_code
_entity_poly.pdbx_strand_id
1 'polypeptide(L)'
;RGYRFPEAPVPTRLLSIHPKPDYPVEQKNRGISLGICTTKLGINPLLAGLKHLNRLEQVMARSELNSSRYQEGLMLDYEGYPIEGIMTNLFWLSAGELFTPDLGLCGVSGVIRSIIIELAEKNGIPYSVDRFTMDQLLAADEIFVTNSLIGIWPVKNLDSQQFLPGLMTKKIVELLNNEREKDLEYKK
;
A
#
# COMPACT_ATOMS: atom_id res chain seq x y z
N ARG A 1 19.05 28.92 -15.88
CA ARG A 1 17.74 28.21 -16.00
C ARG A 1 17.31 27.85 -14.59
N GLY A 2 16.14 28.29 -14.14
CA GLY A 2 15.62 28.04 -12.77
C GLY A 2 14.42 27.10 -12.79
N TYR A 3 13.83 26.85 -11.61
CA TYR A 3 12.72 25.90 -11.41
C TYR A 3 11.31 26.49 -11.66
N ARG A 4 11.21 27.74 -12.15
CA ARG A 4 9.92 28.40 -12.39
C ARG A 4 9.18 27.71 -13.54
N PHE A 5 7.94 27.31 -13.30
CA PHE A 5 7.06 26.77 -14.34
C PHE A 5 6.75 27.85 -15.41
N PRO A 6 6.58 27.47 -16.68
CA PRO A 6 6.08 28.39 -17.72
C PRO A 6 4.70 28.95 -17.34
N GLU A 7 4.36 30.16 -17.79
CA GLU A 7 3.03 30.76 -17.55
C GLU A 7 1.90 29.96 -18.20
N ALA A 8 2.16 29.37 -19.37
CA ALA A 8 1.23 28.51 -20.09
C ALA A 8 1.90 27.15 -20.38
N PRO A 9 1.89 26.21 -19.41
CA PRO A 9 2.47 24.89 -19.64
C PRO A 9 1.59 24.07 -20.60
N VAL A 10 2.21 23.38 -21.56
CA VAL A 10 1.54 22.40 -22.43
C VAL A 10 1.83 21.00 -21.90
N PRO A 11 0.84 20.28 -21.31
CA PRO A 11 1.11 18.97 -20.72
C PRO A 11 1.41 17.91 -21.78
N THR A 12 2.37 17.04 -21.49
CA THR A 12 2.61 15.81 -22.28
C THR A 12 1.81 14.66 -21.69
N ARG A 13 1.03 13.97 -22.53
CA ARG A 13 0.27 12.76 -22.16
C ARG A 13 0.92 11.56 -22.83
N LEU A 14 1.32 10.57 -22.04
CA LEU A 14 1.94 9.33 -22.51
C LEU A 14 1.06 8.15 -22.11
N LEU A 15 0.77 7.26 -23.05
CA LEU A 15 0.05 6.01 -22.81
C LEU A 15 0.91 4.85 -23.31
N SER A 16 1.12 3.85 -22.45
CA SER A 16 1.79 2.61 -22.79
C SER A 16 1.03 1.43 -22.21
N ILE A 17 0.86 0.37 -23.00
CA ILE A 17 0.17 -0.85 -22.59
C ILE A 17 1.21 -1.96 -22.50
N HIS A 18 1.18 -2.70 -21.39
CA HIS A 18 2.11 -3.79 -21.11
C HIS A 18 1.33 -5.04 -20.69
N PRO A 19 1.88 -6.25 -20.90
CA PRO A 19 1.31 -7.46 -20.32
C PRO A 19 1.16 -7.34 -18.81
N LYS A 20 0.13 -8.00 -18.27
CA LYS A 20 -0.05 -8.07 -16.82
C LYS A 20 1.16 -8.79 -16.20
N PRO A 21 1.77 -8.27 -15.12
CA PRO A 21 2.85 -8.96 -14.44
C PRO A 21 2.40 -10.32 -13.91
N ASP A 22 3.24 -11.34 -14.10
CA ASP A 22 3.01 -12.68 -13.60
C ASP A 22 3.55 -12.82 -12.17
N TYR A 23 2.71 -12.49 -11.20
CA TYR A 23 3.04 -12.66 -9.78
C TYR A 23 2.63 -14.06 -9.30
N PRO A 24 3.51 -14.80 -8.59
CA PRO A 24 3.18 -16.12 -8.07
C PRO A 24 1.89 -16.12 -7.24
N VAL A 25 0.95 -17.00 -7.61
CA VAL A 25 -0.35 -17.15 -6.91
C VAL A 25 -0.16 -17.42 -5.41
N GLU A 26 0.95 -18.06 -5.03
CA GLU A 26 1.30 -18.30 -3.64
C GLU A 26 1.36 -17.02 -2.80
N GLN A 27 1.72 -15.87 -3.38
CA GLN A 27 1.77 -14.59 -2.65
C GLN A 27 0.39 -14.17 -2.15
N LYS A 28 -0.67 -14.50 -2.90
CA LYS A 28 -2.06 -14.23 -2.50
C LYS A 28 -2.56 -15.20 -1.44
N ASN A 29 -2.15 -16.47 -1.52
CA ASN A 29 -2.70 -17.54 -0.68
C ASN A 29 -1.91 -17.76 0.62
N ARG A 30 -0.57 -17.72 0.54
CA ARG A 30 0.35 -17.97 1.66
C ARG A 30 0.88 -16.69 2.28
N GLY A 31 0.66 -15.55 1.62
CA GLY A 31 1.20 -14.26 2.02
C GLY A 31 2.69 -14.10 1.72
N ILE A 32 3.15 -12.86 1.90
CA ILE A 32 4.52 -12.41 1.60
C ILE A 32 5.32 -12.13 2.87
N SER A 33 6.63 -12.06 2.73
CA SER A 33 7.53 -11.49 3.72
C SER A 33 7.83 -10.03 3.37
N LEU A 34 7.57 -9.12 4.32
CA LEU A 34 7.94 -7.72 4.26
C LEU A 34 9.30 -7.49 4.96
N GLY A 35 10.22 -6.82 4.28
CA GLY A 35 11.45 -6.29 4.91
C GLY A 35 11.23 -4.86 5.38
N ILE A 36 11.86 -4.42 6.48
CA ILE A 36 11.82 -3.02 6.89
C ILE A 36 12.90 -2.25 6.12
N CYS A 37 12.49 -1.23 5.38
CA CYS A 37 13.43 -0.40 4.63
C CYS A 37 14.21 0.56 5.54
N THR A 38 15.50 0.67 5.27
CA THR A 38 16.39 1.70 5.79
C THR A 38 16.05 3.04 5.14
N THR A 39 15.84 3.07 3.82
CA THR A 39 15.36 4.25 3.10
C THR A 39 14.02 4.73 3.67
N LYS A 40 13.93 6.02 4.01
CA LYS A 40 12.74 6.68 4.56
C LYS A 40 12.05 7.57 3.54
N LEU A 41 10.75 7.79 3.74
CA LEU A 41 9.96 8.73 2.96
C LEU A 41 10.13 10.15 3.50
N GLY A 42 10.44 11.09 2.61
CA GLY A 42 10.47 12.52 2.91
C GLY A 42 9.09 13.04 3.31
N ILE A 43 9.06 13.85 4.38
CA ILE A 43 7.85 14.52 4.85
C ILE A 43 7.64 15.79 4.01
N ASN A 44 6.58 15.80 3.21
CA ASN A 44 6.22 16.95 2.39
C ASN A 44 4.70 16.97 2.11
N PRO A 45 3.91 17.74 2.88
CA PRO A 45 2.47 17.81 2.71
C PRO A 45 2.01 18.29 1.32
N LEU A 46 2.85 19.02 0.58
CA LEU A 46 2.50 19.48 -0.78
C LEU A 46 2.56 18.36 -1.83
N LEU A 47 3.28 17.28 -1.53
CA LEU A 47 3.45 16.11 -2.41
C LEU A 47 2.75 14.86 -1.88
N ALA A 48 2.39 14.86 -0.60
CA ALA A 48 1.76 13.75 0.10
C ALA A 48 0.49 13.27 -0.61
N GLY A 49 0.34 11.95 -0.70
CA GLY A 49 -0.79 11.31 -1.39
C GLY A 49 -0.70 11.31 -2.92
N LEU A 50 0.10 12.17 -3.55
CA LEU A 50 0.19 12.27 -5.00
C LEU A 50 1.02 11.14 -5.60
N LYS A 51 0.52 10.52 -6.67
CA LYS A 51 1.31 9.58 -7.49
C LYS A 51 2.21 10.30 -8.51
N HIS A 52 3.07 11.22 -8.04
CA HIS A 52 4.02 11.98 -8.88
C HIS A 52 5.24 11.16 -9.37
N LEU A 53 6.06 11.74 -10.25
CA LEU A 53 7.23 11.10 -10.87
C LEU A 53 8.53 11.14 -10.02
N ASN A 54 8.58 11.92 -8.94
CA ASN A 54 9.72 11.94 -8.03
C ASN A 54 9.77 10.64 -7.20
N ARG A 55 10.21 9.52 -7.80
CA ARG A 55 10.16 8.18 -7.22
C ARG A 55 11.51 7.60 -6.80
N LEU A 56 12.50 8.47 -6.60
CA LEU A 56 13.85 8.04 -6.27
C LEU A 56 13.90 7.32 -4.91
N GLU A 57 13.07 7.72 -3.93
CA GLU A 57 12.94 7.03 -2.65
C GLU A 57 12.51 5.57 -2.80
N GLN A 58 11.51 5.30 -3.66
CA GLN A 58 11.04 3.94 -3.92
C GLN A 58 12.10 3.14 -4.70
N VAL A 59 12.85 3.78 -5.60
CA VAL A 59 13.99 3.13 -6.30
C VAL A 59 15.06 2.71 -5.30
N MET A 60 15.48 3.60 -4.40
CA MET A 60 16.48 3.31 -3.36
C MET A 60 16.00 2.20 -2.41
N ALA A 61 14.76 2.30 -1.91
CA ALA A 61 14.15 1.29 -1.05
C ALA A 61 14.05 -0.09 -1.74
N ARG A 62 13.79 -0.14 -3.05
CA ARG A 62 13.78 -1.42 -3.78
C ARG A 62 15.19 -1.99 -3.92
N SER A 63 16.19 -1.14 -4.15
CA SER A 63 17.58 -1.57 -4.35
C SER A 63 18.24 -2.16 -3.11
N GLU A 64 17.81 -1.78 -1.91
CA GLU A 64 18.33 -2.35 -0.65
C GLU A 64 17.68 -3.68 -0.26
N LEU A 65 16.53 -4.06 -0.84
CA LEU A 65 15.86 -5.30 -0.50
C LEU A 65 16.53 -6.52 -1.14
N ASN A 66 16.72 -7.57 -0.33
CA ASN A 66 17.00 -8.90 -0.85
C ASN A 66 15.71 -9.55 -1.36
N SER A 67 15.49 -9.45 -2.68
CA SER A 67 14.30 -9.99 -3.36
C SER A 67 14.10 -11.50 -3.23
N SER A 68 15.14 -12.27 -2.88
CA SER A 68 15.01 -13.71 -2.59
C SER A 68 14.34 -13.98 -1.24
N ARG A 69 14.41 -13.01 -0.31
CA ARG A 69 13.87 -13.11 1.05
C ARG A 69 12.56 -12.33 1.21
N TYR A 70 12.49 -11.12 0.68
CA TYR A 70 11.36 -10.22 0.84
C TYR A 70 10.74 -9.90 -0.51
N GLN A 71 9.42 -10.04 -0.63
CA GLN A 71 8.70 -9.73 -1.88
C GLN A 71 8.36 -8.24 -1.95
N GLU A 72 8.24 -7.60 -0.79
CA GLU A 72 7.93 -6.19 -0.64
C GLU A 72 8.67 -5.61 0.56
N GLY A 73 8.78 -4.28 0.65
CA GLY A 73 9.39 -3.59 1.80
C GLY A 73 8.42 -2.62 2.45
N LEU A 74 8.44 -2.53 3.78
CA LEU A 74 7.77 -1.52 4.58
C LEU A 74 8.64 -0.26 4.64
N MET A 75 8.10 0.86 4.18
CA MET A 75 8.71 2.18 4.26
C MET A 75 8.11 2.98 5.42
N LEU A 76 9.00 3.66 6.14
CA LEU A 76 8.67 4.54 7.26
C LEU A 76 8.98 5.99 6.84
N ASP A 77 8.37 6.96 7.47
CA ASP A 77 8.80 8.36 7.37
C ASP A 77 10.08 8.62 8.18
N TYR A 78 10.61 9.85 8.10
CA TYR A 78 11.79 10.27 8.87
C TYR A 78 11.55 10.36 10.39
N GLU A 79 10.30 10.33 10.84
CA GLU A 79 9.95 10.31 12.26
C GLU A 79 9.76 8.88 12.79
N GLY A 80 9.89 7.86 11.92
CA GLY A 80 9.82 6.46 12.30
C GLY A 80 8.41 5.87 12.33
N TYR A 81 7.43 6.53 11.72
CA TYR A 81 6.08 5.99 11.59
C TYR A 81 5.97 5.10 10.34
N PRO A 82 5.37 3.89 10.39
CA PRO A 82 5.01 3.10 9.22
C PRO A 82 4.02 3.84 8.32
N ILE A 83 4.31 3.88 7.02
CA ILE A 83 3.49 4.62 6.03
C ILE A 83 2.89 3.69 4.98
N GLU A 84 3.75 3.01 4.23
CA GLU A 84 3.32 2.19 3.09
C GLU A 84 4.38 1.17 2.71
N GLY A 85 4.07 0.27 1.79
CA GLY A 85 5.06 -0.54 1.11
C GLY A 85 5.73 0.22 -0.06
N ILE A 86 6.82 -0.31 -0.62
CA ILE A 86 7.54 0.37 -1.72
C ILE A 86 6.64 0.68 -2.93
N MET A 87 5.70 -0.21 -3.24
CA MET A 87 4.74 -0.02 -4.35
C MET A 87 3.29 -0.29 -3.94
N THR A 88 3.00 -0.33 -2.65
CA THR A 88 1.73 -0.79 -2.07
C THR A 88 1.33 0.04 -0.87
N ASN A 89 0.06 0.15 -0.54
CA ASN A 89 -0.39 0.71 0.73
C ASN A 89 -0.45 -0.37 1.82
N LEU A 90 -0.29 0.04 3.08
CA LEU A 90 -0.31 -0.82 4.25
C LEU A 90 -1.66 -0.79 4.96
N PHE A 91 -2.12 -1.96 5.40
CA PHE A 91 -3.22 -2.14 6.33
C PHE A 91 -2.89 -3.22 7.35
N TRP A 92 -3.52 -3.13 8.52
CA TRP A 92 -3.52 -4.21 9.49
C TRP A 92 -4.82 -4.26 10.29
N LEU A 93 -5.05 -5.37 10.95
CA LEU A 93 -6.17 -5.59 11.85
C LEU A 93 -5.66 -5.75 13.27
N SER A 94 -6.38 -5.16 14.22
CA SER A 94 -6.17 -5.40 15.64
C SER A 94 -7.52 -5.39 16.34
N ALA A 95 -7.84 -6.45 17.08
CA ALA A 95 -9.08 -6.60 17.83
C ALA A 95 -10.36 -6.35 16.98
N GLY A 96 -10.33 -6.70 15.69
CA GLY A 96 -11.46 -6.56 14.76
C GLY A 96 -11.61 -5.19 14.10
N GLU A 97 -10.73 -4.23 14.39
CA GLU A 97 -10.68 -2.92 13.73
C GLU A 97 -9.59 -2.87 12.65
N LEU A 98 -9.89 -2.19 11.54
CA LEU A 98 -9.00 -2.01 10.38
C LEU A 98 -8.22 -0.69 10.48
N PHE A 99 -6.90 -0.78 10.41
CA PHE A 99 -6.03 0.37 10.50
C PHE A 99 -5.27 0.57 9.19
N THR A 100 -5.07 1.84 8.82
CA THR A 100 -4.15 2.22 7.74
C THR A 100 -3.53 3.59 8.04
N PRO A 101 -2.26 3.84 7.69
CA PRO A 101 -1.63 5.11 8.02
C PRO A 101 -2.32 6.30 7.35
N ASP A 102 -2.37 7.43 8.05
CA ASP A 102 -2.64 8.73 7.44
C ASP A 102 -1.50 9.10 6.47
N LEU A 103 -1.89 9.64 5.31
CA LEU A 103 -0.99 9.98 4.22
C LEU A 103 -0.93 11.49 3.98
N GLY A 104 -1.25 12.30 5.00
CA GLY A 104 -1.20 13.77 4.92
C GLY A 104 0.22 14.35 4.86
N LEU A 105 1.23 13.56 5.22
CA LEU A 105 2.63 13.99 5.28
C LEU A 105 3.52 13.37 4.19
N CYS A 106 3.26 12.11 3.80
CA CYS A 106 3.99 11.40 2.77
C CYS A 106 3.21 10.15 2.29
N GLY A 107 3.79 9.39 1.36
CA GLY A 107 3.17 8.19 0.77
C GLY A 107 2.24 8.51 -0.41
N VAL A 108 1.54 7.49 -0.91
CA VAL A 108 0.64 7.58 -2.07
C VAL A 108 -0.77 7.15 -1.70
N SER A 109 -1.77 8.00 -1.95
CA SER A 109 -3.18 7.69 -1.74
C SER A 109 -3.68 6.75 -2.84
N GLY A 110 -3.41 5.45 -2.68
CA GLY A 110 -3.71 4.45 -3.68
C GLY A 110 -5.21 4.21 -3.87
N VAL A 111 -5.61 3.95 -5.12
CA VAL A 111 -7.02 3.73 -5.46
C VAL A 111 -7.63 2.55 -4.70
N ILE A 112 -6.91 1.43 -4.57
CA ILE A 112 -7.42 0.27 -3.82
C ILE A 112 -7.50 0.56 -2.32
N ARG A 113 -6.60 1.38 -1.77
CA ARG A 113 -6.71 1.84 -0.38
C ARG A 113 -8.02 2.58 -0.15
N SER A 114 -8.37 3.53 -1.03
CA SER A 114 -9.65 4.25 -0.93
C SER A 114 -10.85 3.32 -1.02
N ILE A 115 -10.84 2.37 -1.97
CA ILE A 115 -11.93 1.39 -2.12
C ILE A 115 -12.06 0.51 -0.88
N ILE A 116 -10.96 0.06 -0.26
CA ILE A 116 -11.01 -0.74 0.96
C ILE A 116 -11.62 0.05 2.12
N ILE A 117 -11.29 1.33 2.27
CA ILE A 117 -11.88 2.20 3.30
C ILE A 117 -13.39 2.36 3.07
N GLU A 118 -13.81 2.64 1.82
CA GLU A 118 -15.23 2.73 1.47
C GLU A 118 -15.97 1.40 1.70
N LEU A 119 -15.34 0.26 1.40
CA LEU A 119 -15.90 -1.05 1.67
C LEU A 119 -16.01 -1.31 3.17
N ALA A 120 -15.04 -0.88 3.97
CA ALA A 120 -15.10 -0.99 5.42
C ALA A 120 -16.30 -0.20 5.96
N GLU A 121 -16.47 1.05 5.53
CA GLU A 121 -17.61 1.90 5.89
C GLU A 121 -18.95 1.26 5.49
N LYS A 122 -19.10 0.86 4.23
CA LYS A 122 -20.33 0.24 3.70
C LYS A 122 -20.73 -1.05 4.44
N ASN A 123 -19.76 -1.79 4.98
CA ASN A 123 -19.99 -3.08 5.63
C ASN A 123 -19.92 -3.02 7.16
N GLY A 124 -19.87 -1.81 7.75
CA GLY A 124 -19.80 -1.63 9.19
C GLY A 124 -18.55 -2.24 9.83
N ILE A 125 -17.44 -2.30 9.09
CA ILE A 125 -16.14 -2.71 9.63
C ILE A 125 -15.50 -1.47 10.27
N PRO A 126 -15.27 -1.44 11.59
CA PRO A 126 -14.60 -0.33 12.24
C PRO A 126 -13.23 -0.11 11.59
N TYR A 127 -12.89 1.16 11.35
CA TYR A 127 -11.58 1.50 10.80
C TYR A 127 -11.05 2.81 11.36
N SER A 128 -9.73 2.93 11.37
CA SER A 128 -9.02 4.13 11.78
C SER A 128 -7.92 4.50 10.78
N VAL A 129 -7.84 5.80 10.50
CA VAL A 129 -6.82 6.43 9.66
C VAL A 129 -6.13 7.49 10.50
N ASP A 130 -4.90 7.22 10.90
CA ASP A 130 -4.13 8.07 11.81
C ASP A 130 -2.62 7.78 11.65
N ARG A 131 -1.79 8.43 12.45
CA ARG A 131 -0.38 8.09 12.63
C ARG A 131 -0.23 7.02 13.71
N PHE A 132 0.36 5.90 13.33
CA PHE A 132 0.52 4.75 14.22
C PHE A 132 1.98 4.40 14.39
N THR A 133 2.37 3.99 15.58
CA THR A 133 3.74 3.57 15.89
C THR A 133 4.05 2.18 15.32
N MET A 134 5.35 1.87 15.18
CA MET A 134 5.78 0.51 14.84
C MET A 134 5.30 -0.52 15.85
N ASP A 135 5.25 -0.19 17.14
CA ASP A 135 4.77 -1.12 18.18
C ASP A 135 3.28 -1.47 17.98
N GLN A 136 2.45 -0.49 17.57
CA GLN A 136 1.05 -0.76 17.23
C GLN A 136 0.91 -1.67 16.01
N LEU A 137 1.75 -1.50 14.98
CA LEU A 137 1.76 -2.38 13.82
C LEU A 137 2.26 -3.79 14.18
N LEU A 138 3.28 -3.90 15.03
CA LEU A 138 3.83 -5.19 15.48
C LEU A 138 2.85 -5.92 16.41
N ALA A 139 1.93 -5.23 17.07
CA ALA A 139 0.86 -5.82 17.86
C ALA A 139 -0.34 -6.31 17.03
N ALA A 140 -0.31 -6.18 15.70
CA ALA A 140 -1.42 -6.56 14.82
C ALA A 140 -1.73 -8.07 14.83
N ASP A 141 -3.01 -8.39 14.64
CA ASP A 141 -3.48 -9.77 14.43
C ASP A 141 -3.22 -10.22 12.99
N GLU A 142 -3.48 -9.34 12.02
CA GLU A 142 -3.32 -9.60 10.58
C GLU A 142 -2.70 -8.37 9.91
N ILE A 143 -1.79 -8.56 8.96
CA ILE A 143 -1.23 -7.47 8.15
C ILE A 143 -1.43 -7.80 6.68
N PHE A 144 -1.74 -6.80 5.85
CA PHE A 144 -1.75 -6.95 4.40
C PHE A 144 -1.29 -5.68 3.69
N VAL A 145 -0.85 -5.84 2.45
CA VAL A 145 -0.50 -4.73 1.56
C VAL A 145 -1.31 -4.77 0.28
N THR A 146 -1.53 -3.62 -0.34
CA THR A 146 -2.44 -3.51 -1.48
C THR A 146 -1.99 -2.52 -2.55
N ASN A 147 -2.28 -2.83 -3.82
CA ASN A 147 -2.29 -1.86 -4.91
C ASN A 147 -3.23 -2.31 -6.05
N SER A 148 -3.40 -1.46 -7.06
CA SER A 148 -4.29 -1.71 -8.19
C SER A 148 -3.94 -2.95 -9.02
N LEU A 149 -2.67 -3.38 -9.05
CA LEU A 149 -2.22 -4.52 -9.86
C LEU A 149 -2.33 -5.85 -9.11
N ILE A 150 -1.82 -5.90 -7.88
CA ILE A 150 -1.74 -7.13 -7.08
C ILE A 150 -3.08 -7.45 -6.40
N GLY A 151 -3.92 -6.44 -6.18
CA GLY A 151 -5.07 -6.55 -5.28
C GLY A 151 -4.57 -6.46 -3.84
N ILE A 152 -4.71 -7.54 -3.08
CA ILE A 152 -4.24 -7.65 -1.70
C ILE A 152 -3.25 -8.81 -1.61
N TRP A 153 -2.14 -8.58 -0.93
CA TRP A 153 -1.22 -9.61 -0.46
C TRP A 153 -1.22 -9.63 1.06
N PRO A 154 -1.63 -10.75 1.68
CA PRO A 154 -1.43 -10.94 3.11
C PRO A 154 0.06 -10.93 3.45
N VAL A 155 0.41 -10.48 4.64
CA VAL A 155 1.78 -10.49 5.14
C VAL A 155 1.88 -11.60 6.18
N LYS A 156 2.76 -12.56 5.92
CA LYS A 156 3.05 -13.66 6.86
C LYS A 156 4.26 -13.38 7.73
N ASN A 157 5.15 -12.49 7.30
CA ASN A 157 6.30 -12.04 8.09
C ASN A 157 6.51 -10.54 7.90
N LEU A 158 6.71 -9.82 9.00
CA LEU A 158 7.33 -8.49 9.00
C LEU A 158 8.69 -8.64 9.68
N ASP A 159 9.75 -8.60 8.86
CA ASP A 159 11.09 -9.00 9.22
C ASP A 159 11.19 -10.36 9.93
N SER A 160 11.44 -10.39 11.24
CA SER A 160 11.51 -11.62 12.04
C SER A 160 10.19 -12.02 12.69
N GLN A 161 9.19 -11.14 12.70
CA GLN A 161 7.90 -11.41 13.35
C GLN A 161 6.93 -12.08 12.38
N GLN A 162 6.28 -13.13 12.84
CA GLN A 162 5.32 -13.90 12.05
C GLN A 162 3.89 -13.44 12.32
N PHE A 163 3.09 -13.46 11.26
CA PHE A 163 1.67 -13.15 11.28
C PHE A 163 0.92 -14.26 10.55
N LEU A 164 -0.33 -14.51 10.96
CA LEU A 164 -1.20 -15.45 10.29
C LEU A 164 -2.19 -14.68 9.42
N PRO A 165 -2.24 -14.92 8.10
CA PRO A 165 -3.32 -14.41 7.27
C PRO A 165 -4.67 -14.89 7.84
N GLY A 166 -5.47 -13.96 8.35
CA GLY A 166 -6.69 -14.30 9.08
C GLY A 166 -7.96 -14.11 8.26
N LEU A 167 -9.10 -14.22 8.96
CA LEU A 167 -10.42 -14.24 8.35
C LEU A 167 -10.82 -12.85 7.84
N MET A 168 -10.35 -11.78 8.48
CA MET A 168 -10.75 -10.44 8.10
C MET A 168 -10.08 -10.01 6.79
N THR A 169 -8.79 -10.33 6.61
CA THR A 169 -8.10 -10.11 5.34
C THR A 169 -8.81 -10.85 4.19
N LYS A 170 -9.25 -12.10 4.43
CA LYS A 170 -10.03 -12.87 3.44
C LYS A 170 -11.38 -12.21 3.12
N LYS A 171 -12.11 -11.75 4.13
CA LYS A 171 -13.37 -11.02 3.95
C LYS A 171 -13.15 -9.75 3.11
N ILE A 172 -12.10 -8.98 3.37
CA ILE A 172 -11.76 -7.77 2.59
C ILE A 172 -11.42 -8.14 1.14
N VAL A 173 -10.69 -9.24 0.91
CA VAL A 173 -10.41 -9.76 -0.45
C VAL A 173 -11.71 -10.10 -1.20
N GLU A 174 -12.65 -10.78 -0.54
CA GLU A 174 -13.96 -11.12 -1.13
C GLU A 174 -14.76 -9.86 -1.48
N LEU A 175 -14.85 -8.90 -0.56
CA LEU A 175 -15.53 -7.62 -0.80
C LEU A 175 -14.92 -6.85 -1.98
N LEU A 176 -13.59 -6.81 -2.06
CA LEU A 176 -12.88 -6.13 -3.15
C LEU A 176 -13.11 -6.80 -4.50
N ASN A 177 -13.14 -8.14 -4.55
CA ASN A 177 -13.41 -8.87 -5.79
C ASN A 177 -14.85 -8.61 -6.26
N ASN A 178 -15.83 -8.66 -5.35
CA ASN A 178 -17.23 -8.38 -5.67
C ASN A 178 -17.43 -6.95 -6.20
N GLU A 179 -16.73 -5.96 -5.64
CA GLU A 179 -16.80 -4.58 -6.13
C GLU A 179 -16.21 -4.44 -7.53
N ARG A 180 -15.08 -5.11 -7.80
CA ARG A 180 -14.44 -5.12 -9.13
C ARG A 180 -15.30 -5.77 -10.20
N GLU A 181 -16.05 -6.82 -9.85
CA GLU A 181 -16.96 -7.48 -10.79
C GLU A 181 -18.11 -6.55 -11.20
N LYS A 182 -18.71 -5.83 -10.25
CA LYS A 182 -19.75 -4.82 -10.54
C LYS A 182 -19.26 -3.71 -11.46
N ASP A 183 -18.04 -3.21 -11.24
CA ASP A 183 -17.42 -2.18 -12.08
C ASP A 183 -17.21 -2.67 -13.53
N LEU A 184 -16.95 -3.96 -13.73
CA LEU A 184 -16.79 -4.56 -15.05
C LEU A 184 -18.15 -4.79 -15.74
N GLU A 185 -19.19 -5.10 -14.98
CA GLU A 185 -20.56 -5.22 -15.50
C GLU A 185 -21.13 -3.86 -15.92
N TYR A 186 -20.85 -2.78 -15.19
CA TYR A 186 -21.31 -1.42 -15.54
C TYR A 186 -20.63 -0.83 -16.78
N LYS A 187 -19.49 -1.39 -17.20
CA LYS A 187 -18.73 -0.96 -18.39
C LYS A 187 -19.02 -1.77 -19.65
N LYS A 188 -19.94 -2.74 -19.58
CA LYS A 188 -20.49 -3.45 -20.75
C LYS A 188 -21.78 -2.79 -21.19
#